data_AF-A0A3B8IL83-F1
#
_entry.id   AF-A0A3B8IL83-F1
#
_cell.length_a   1.000
_cell.length_b   1.000
_cell.length_c   1.000
_cell.angle_alpha   90.00
_cell.angle_beta   90.00
_cell.angle_gamma   90.00
#
_symmetry.space_group_name_H-M   'P 1'
#
loop_
_entity.id
_entity.type
_entity.pdbx_description
1 polymer ?
#
loop_
_entity_poly.entity_id
_entity_poly.type
_entity_poly.pdbx_seq_one_letter_code
_entity_poly.pdbx_strand_id
1 'polypeptide(L)'
;MISETLAKTLFPGLSRPEEAVGMPLRWELHEWTEMVVTGVLKDNEGEFSQDFQFTAAFDHYMDIQGDYLQNWANTAPRGYAQLREGVALSQVNELIRPVMEEHTEDASHWVGLVSFPSLYLNGLFVNGVQAGGRITYVRLFSFVALFIMILACINFMNLATARASRRLKEIGVKKTMGAARSSLIAQQITESLLIATLSMGLAIALVALLMPEFNRITQKELVLTANWELWRGLLGATLLAGLMA
;
A
#
# COMPACT_ATOMS: atom_id res chain seq x y z
N MET A 1 -11.93 25.88 2.57
CA MET A 1 -11.31 25.78 1.22
C MET A 1 -11.92 24.59 0.50
N ILE A 2 -11.97 24.61 -0.84
CA ILE A 2 -12.51 23.52 -1.68
C ILE A 2 -11.44 23.06 -2.67
N SER A 3 -11.53 21.83 -3.18
CA SER A 3 -10.63 21.35 -4.24
C SER A 3 -10.97 21.96 -5.61
N GLU A 4 -10.02 21.96 -6.54
CA GLU A 4 -10.23 22.46 -7.91
C GLU A 4 -11.39 21.75 -8.63
N THR A 5 -11.46 20.42 -8.53
CA THR A 5 -12.56 19.63 -9.10
C THR A 5 -13.89 20.01 -8.46
N LEU A 6 -13.94 20.19 -7.15
CA LEU A 6 -15.17 20.58 -6.46
C LEU A 6 -15.60 22.00 -6.85
N ALA A 7 -14.66 22.94 -6.98
CA ALA A 7 -14.93 24.30 -7.41
C ALA A 7 -15.61 24.36 -8.79
N LYS A 8 -15.07 23.64 -9.77
CA LYS A 8 -15.66 23.56 -11.12
C LYS A 8 -17.04 22.88 -11.12
N THR A 9 -17.24 21.92 -10.23
CA THR A 9 -18.51 21.18 -10.13
C THR A 9 -19.61 22.03 -9.52
N LEU A 10 -19.31 22.78 -8.46
CA LEU A 10 -20.29 23.61 -7.74
C LEU A 10 -20.61 24.92 -8.46
N PHE A 11 -19.64 25.49 -9.18
CA PHE A 11 -19.77 26.75 -9.90
C PHE A 11 -19.53 26.54 -11.41
N PRO A 12 -20.52 26.01 -12.15
CA PRO A 12 -20.37 25.80 -13.58
C PRO A 12 -20.20 27.15 -14.30
N GLY A 13 -19.15 27.28 -15.11
CA GLY A 13 -18.84 28.49 -15.88
C GLY A 13 -17.61 29.27 -15.44
N LEU A 14 -16.91 28.83 -14.38
CA LEU A 14 -15.61 29.39 -14.03
C LEU A 14 -14.58 29.16 -15.14
N SER A 15 -13.81 30.19 -15.49
CA SER A 15 -12.69 30.04 -16.42
C SER A 15 -11.47 29.43 -15.73
N ARG A 16 -11.31 29.72 -14.43
CA ARG A 16 -10.27 29.17 -13.58
C ARG A 16 -10.83 28.83 -12.18
N PRO A 17 -10.39 27.75 -11.51
CA PRO A 17 -10.92 27.36 -10.21
C PRO A 17 -10.83 28.44 -9.14
N GLU A 18 -9.78 29.26 -9.15
CA GLU A 18 -9.51 30.30 -8.15
C GLU A 18 -10.56 31.41 -8.14
N GLU A 19 -11.33 31.56 -9.23
CA GLU A 19 -12.46 32.48 -9.32
C GLU A 19 -13.61 32.08 -8.38
N ALA A 20 -13.61 30.85 -7.83
CA ALA A 20 -14.54 30.43 -6.79
C ALA A 20 -14.33 31.14 -5.45
N VAL A 21 -13.16 31.76 -5.21
CA VAL A 21 -12.86 32.44 -3.95
C VAL A 21 -13.79 33.63 -3.75
N GLY A 22 -14.40 33.73 -2.57
CA GLY A 22 -15.41 34.74 -2.23
C GLY A 22 -16.84 34.35 -2.59
N MET A 23 -17.05 33.25 -3.34
CA MET A 23 -18.40 32.78 -3.64
C MET A 23 -19.06 32.14 -2.41
N PRO A 24 -20.39 32.32 -2.24
CA PRO A 24 -21.13 31.69 -1.16
C PRO A 24 -21.31 30.19 -1.43
N LEU A 25 -21.25 29.40 -0.37
CA LEU A 25 -21.50 27.97 -0.34
C LEU A 25 -22.51 27.70 0.77
N ARG A 26 -23.46 26.79 0.55
CA ARG A 26 -24.28 26.24 1.64
C ARG A 26 -23.84 24.83 1.95
N TRP A 27 -23.65 24.54 3.22
CA TRP A 27 -23.30 23.22 3.73
C TRP A 27 -24.22 22.84 4.87
N GLU A 28 -24.55 21.57 4.97
CA GLU A 28 -25.44 21.03 6.00
C GLU A 28 -24.77 19.81 6.65
N LEU A 29 -24.65 19.86 7.98
CA LEU A 29 -24.30 18.70 8.81
C LEU A 29 -25.50 18.30 9.68
N HIS A 30 -26.02 19.27 10.45
CA HIS A 30 -27.26 19.18 11.22
C HIS A 30 -28.26 20.27 10.83
N GLU A 31 -27.75 21.47 10.55
CA GLU A 31 -28.51 22.60 10.03
C GLU A 31 -27.76 23.25 8.86
N TRP A 32 -28.50 23.94 7.99
CA TRP A 32 -27.94 24.68 6.88
C TRP A 32 -27.11 25.86 7.37
N THR A 33 -25.84 25.86 7.01
CA THR A 33 -24.92 26.95 7.29
C THR A 33 -24.46 27.59 5.98
N GLU A 34 -24.45 28.92 5.95
CA GLU A 34 -23.81 29.68 4.89
C GLU A 34 -22.32 29.83 5.19
N MET A 35 -21.52 29.50 4.18
CA MET A 35 -20.07 29.55 4.21
C MET A 35 -19.59 30.34 2.99
N VAL A 36 -18.35 30.81 3.05
CA VAL A 36 -17.70 31.47 1.91
C VAL A 36 -16.45 30.69 1.54
N VAL A 37 -16.21 30.52 0.25
CA VAL A 37 -14.99 29.90 -0.25
C VAL A 37 -13.81 30.84 0.02
N THR A 38 -12.93 30.46 0.94
CA THR A 38 -11.74 31.26 1.30
C THR A 38 -10.49 30.92 0.50
N GLY A 39 -10.51 29.81 -0.22
CA GLY A 39 -9.37 29.32 -0.99
C GLY A 39 -9.71 28.07 -1.76
N VAL A 40 -8.95 27.83 -2.83
CA VAL A 40 -9.04 26.64 -3.67
C VAL A 40 -7.73 25.87 -3.57
N LEU A 41 -7.85 24.58 -3.27
CA LEU A 41 -6.73 23.65 -3.11
C LEU A 41 -6.56 22.87 -4.40
N LYS A 42 -5.31 22.68 -4.83
CA LYS A 42 -4.99 21.79 -5.93
C LYS A 42 -5.52 20.38 -5.61
N ASP A 43 -6.12 19.71 -6.59
CA ASP A 43 -6.58 18.33 -6.41
C ASP A 43 -5.41 17.41 -6.06
N ASN A 44 -5.66 16.42 -5.22
CA ASN A 44 -4.69 15.39 -4.89
C ASN A 44 -4.52 14.45 -6.09
N GLU A 45 -3.32 14.39 -6.67
CA GLU A 45 -2.98 13.50 -7.78
C GLU A 45 -2.46 12.14 -7.25
N GLY A 46 -3.09 11.61 -6.20
CA GLY A 46 -2.71 10.33 -5.58
C GLY A 46 -1.46 10.37 -4.69
N GLU A 47 -0.89 11.55 -4.42
CA GLU A 47 0.29 11.72 -3.54
C GLU A 47 -0.06 11.49 -2.06
N PHE A 48 -1.30 11.80 -1.66
CA PHE A 48 -1.80 11.56 -0.31
C PHE A 48 -2.79 10.39 -0.29
N SER A 49 -2.76 9.62 0.81
CA SER A 49 -3.67 8.50 1.02
C SER A 49 -5.10 8.93 1.42
N GLN A 50 -5.33 10.22 1.66
CA GLN A 50 -6.63 10.81 1.96
C GLN A 50 -6.94 11.91 0.95
N ASP A 51 -7.97 11.70 0.15
CA ASP A 51 -8.55 12.73 -0.71
C ASP A 51 -9.48 13.61 0.11
N PHE A 52 -9.24 14.92 0.11
CA PHE A 52 -10.17 15.90 0.66
C PHE A 52 -10.69 16.78 -0.47
N GLN A 53 -12.01 16.88 -0.58
CA GLN A 53 -12.67 17.78 -1.54
C GLN A 53 -13.00 19.13 -0.90
N PHE A 54 -13.09 19.17 0.43
CA PHE A 54 -13.52 20.32 1.20
C PHE A 54 -12.84 20.33 2.57
N THR A 55 -12.49 21.53 3.05
CA THR A 55 -12.00 21.78 4.40
C THR A 55 -12.68 23.02 4.99
N ALA A 56 -13.04 22.95 6.26
CA ALA A 56 -13.61 24.05 7.03
C ALA A 56 -12.72 24.41 8.21
N ALA A 57 -12.89 25.61 8.76
CA ALA A 57 -12.28 25.97 10.03
C ALA A 57 -12.80 25.06 11.13
N PHE A 58 -11.91 24.58 12.00
CA PHE A 58 -12.30 23.69 13.10
C PHE A 58 -13.24 24.39 14.10
N ASP A 59 -13.07 25.68 14.32
CA ASP A 59 -13.95 26.49 15.17
C ASP A 59 -15.42 26.40 14.72
N HIS A 60 -15.67 26.38 13.40
CA HIS A 60 -17.01 26.21 12.87
C HIS A 60 -17.60 24.83 13.20
N TYR A 61 -16.76 23.77 13.16
CA TYR A 61 -17.17 22.44 13.60
C TYR A 61 -17.44 22.41 15.11
N MET A 62 -16.70 23.19 15.91
CA MET A 62 -16.96 23.37 17.34
C MET A 62 -18.29 24.06 17.61
N ASP A 63 -18.62 25.11 16.87
CA ASP A 63 -19.90 25.83 17.01
C ASP A 63 -21.10 24.92 16.72
N ILE A 64 -20.99 24.04 15.73
CA ILE A 64 -22.06 23.11 15.34
C ILE A 64 -22.25 21.99 16.38
N GLN A 65 -21.16 21.42 16.88
CA GLN A 65 -21.22 20.26 17.79
C GLN A 65 -21.37 20.66 19.26
N GLY A 66 -21.00 21.89 19.63
CA GLY A 66 -21.15 22.46 20.96
C GLY A 66 -20.50 21.61 22.07
N ASP A 67 -21.24 21.42 23.15
CA ASP A 67 -20.79 20.72 24.36
C ASP A 67 -20.37 19.26 24.10
N TYR A 68 -20.84 18.64 23.01
CA TYR A 68 -20.45 17.28 22.64
C TYR A 68 -18.93 17.16 22.50
N LEU A 69 -18.25 18.15 21.90
CA LEU A 69 -16.80 18.14 21.71
C LEU A 69 -16.01 18.52 22.97
N GLN A 70 -16.66 19.09 23.99
CA GLN A 70 -16.00 19.45 25.25
C GLN A 70 -15.84 18.24 26.19
N ASN A 71 -16.49 17.12 25.88
CA ASN A 71 -16.35 15.89 26.64
C ASN A 71 -15.03 15.18 26.30
N TRP A 72 -14.18 14.94 27.31
CA TRP A 72 -12.91 14.24 27.17
C TRP A 72 -13.05 12.77 26.73
N ALA A 73 -14.21 12.15 26.94
CA ALA A 73 -14.51 10.82 26.42
C ALA A 73 -14.88 10.82 24.93
N ASN A 74 -14.94 11.99 24.27
CA ASN A 74 -15.30 12.09 22.87
C ASN A 74 -14.12 11.68 21.96
N THR A 75 -14.35 10.69 21.10
CA THR A 75 -13.38 10.15 20.14
C THR A 75 -13.69 10.49 18.68
N ALA A 76 -14.72 11.32 18.45
CA ALA A 76 -15.15 11.72 17.11
C ALA A 76 -14.11 12.56 16.34
N PRO A 77 -13.48 13.61 16.91
CA PRO A 77 -12.48 14.36 16.17
C PRO A 77 -11.17 13.57 16.02
N ARG A 78 -10.67 13.47 14.80
CA ARG A 78 -9.33 12.91 14.54
C ARG A 78 -8.29 14.01 14.67
N GLY A 79 -7.44 13.90 15.69
CA GLY A 79 -6.29 14.77 15.90
C GLY A 79 -5.05 14.28 15.15
N TYR A 80 -4.25 15.22 14.65
CA TYR A 80 -2.93 14.95 14.10
C TYR A 80 -1.88 15.77 14.85
N ALA A 81 -0.76 15.14 15.20
CA ALA A 81 0.34 15.80 15.89
C ALA A 81 1.67 15.41 15.23
N GLN A 82 2.52 16.40 14.99
CA GLN A 82 3.89 16.17 14.51
C GLN A 82 4.83 16.09 15.71
N LEU A 83 5.51 14.97 15.87
CA LEU A 83 6.51 14.79 16.92
C LEU A 83 7.83 15.46 16.53
N ARG A 84 8.56 15.97 17.53
CA ARG A 84 9.94 16.43 17.32
C ARG A 84 10.85 15.26 16.97
N GLU A 85 11.89 15.55 16.21
CA GLU A 85 12.88 14.54 15.84
C GLU A 85 13.55 13.93 17.08
N GLY A 86 13.71 12.60 17.09
CA GLY A 86 14.27 11.84 18.20
C GLY A 86 13.30 11.52 19.35
N VAL A 87 12.07 12.06 19.35
CA VAL A 87 11.06 11.72 20.36
C VAL A 87 10.32 10.44 19.97
N ALA A 88 10.35 9.45 20.87
CA ALA A 88 9.64 8.19 20.65
C ALA A 88 8.14 8.36 20.91
N LEU A 89 7.31 7.76 20.05
CA LEU A 89 5.85 7.75 20.19
C LEU A 89 5.39 7.19 21.55
N SER A 90 6.10 6.17 22.07
CA SER A 90 5.81 5.57 23.37
C SER A 90 5.94 6.57 24.51
N GLN A 91 6.97 7.42 24.49
CA GLN A 91 7.20 8.44 25.52
C GLN A 91 6.06 9.46 25.55
N VAL A 92 5.55 9.84 24.37
CA VAL A 92 4.42 10.79 24.28
C VAL A 92 3.13 10.15 24.80
N ASN A 93 2.88 8.89 24.44
CA ASN A 93 1.72 8.15 24.93
C ASN A 93 1.75 7.92 26.44
N GLU A 94 2.95 7.77 27.04
CA GLU A 94 3.12 7.71 28.50
C GLU A 94 2.73 9.02 29.19
N LEU A 95 2.94 10.17 28.53
CA LEU A 95 2.53 11.48 29.05
C LEU A 95 1.03 11.76 28.87
N ILE A 96 0.43 11.27 27.78
CA ILE A 96 -1.00 11.47 27.49
C ILE A 96 -1.89 10.63 28.40
N ARG A 97 -1.46 9.39 28.70
CA ARG A 97 -2.23 8.43 29.51
C ARG A 97 -2.78 9.02 30.83
N PRO A 98 -1.97 9.60 31.72
CA PRO A 98 -2.47 10.13 32.99
C PRO A 98 -3.48 11.28 32.81
N VAL A 99 -3.31 12.12 31.78
CA VAL A 99 -4.25 13.21 31.47
C VAL A 99 -5.61 12.64 31.06
N MET A 100 -5.62 11.57 30.26
CA MET A 100 -6.86 10.89 29.89
C MET A 100 -7.51 10.23 31.12
N GLU A 101 -6.74 9.57 31.97
CA GLU A 101 -7.23 8.91 33.18
C GLU A 101 -7.81 9.90 34.21
N GLU A 102 -7.26 11.12 34.29
CA GLU A 102 -7.78 12.17 35.17
C GLU A 102 -9.14 12.74 34.68
N HIS A 103 -9.32 12.80 33.37
CA HIS A 103 -10.49 13.46 32.75
C HIS A 103 -11.57 12.50 32.24
N THR A 104 -11.36 11.19 32.32
CA THR A 104 -12.34 10.17 31.89
C THR A 104 -12.63 9.17 32.99
N GLU A 105 -13.91 8.91 33.27
CA GLU A 105 -14.32 7.94 34.29
C GLU A 105 -13.99 6.49 33.91
N ASP A 106 -13.83 6.20 32.62
CA ASP A 106 -13.52 4.89 32.07
C ASP A 106 -12.17 4.88 31.34
N ALA A 107 -11.11 4.55 32.10
CA ALA A 107 -9.75 4.40 31.58
C ALA A 107 -9.60 3.27 30.53
N SER A 108 -10.63 2.44 30.31
CA SER A 108 -10.56 1.37 29.29
C SER A 108 -10.58 1.90 27.85
N HIS A 109 -10.98 3.17 27.65
CA HIS A 109 -11.04 3.84 26.36
C HIS A 109 -10.05 5.02 26.26
N TRP A 110 -8.75 4.78 26.51
CA TRP A 110 -7.76 5.86 26.36
C TRP A 110 -7.43 6.13 24.88
N VAL A 111 -7.34 7.42 24.53
CA VAL A 111 -6.92 7.88 23.20
C VAL A 111 -5.40 8.09 23.19
N GLY A 112 -4.71 7.37 22.32
CA GLY A 112 -3.27 7.48 22.14
C GLY A 112 -2.89 7.92 20.74
N LEU A 113 -1.67 8.45 20.60
CA LEU A 113 -1.09 8.69 19.29
C LEU A 113 -0.63 7.38 18.67
N VAL A 114 -0.86 7.28 17.36
CA VAL A 114 -0.38 6.19 16.52
C VAL A 114 0.42 6.76 15.36
N SER A 115 1.34 5.97 14.84
CA SER A 115 2.12 6.35 13.67
C SER A 115 1.21 6.59 12.47
N PHE A 116 1.26 7.78 11.87
CA PHE A 116 0.40 8.12 10.74
C PHE A 116 0.55 7.15 9.55
N PRO A 117 1.77 6.76 9.11
CA PRO A 117 1.94 5.75 8.06
C PRO A 117 1.32 4.38 8.38
N SER A 118 1.25 3.99 9.66
CA SER A 118 0.70 2.69 10.02
C SER A 118 -0.80 2.60 9.77
N LEU A 119 -1.51 3.72 9.78
CA LEU A 119 -2.97 3.77 9.59
C LEU A 119 -3.42 3.25 8.22
N TYR A 120 -2.57 3.36 7.19
CA TYR A 120 -2.92 2.87 5.87
C TYR A 120 -3.06 1.34 5.85
N LEU A 121 -2.10 0.63 6.46
CA LEU A 121 -2.09 -0.84 6.50
C LEU A 121 -2.83 -1.41 7.71
N ASN A 122 -2.72 -0.75 8.86
CA ASN A 122 -3.21 -1.20 10.17
C ASN A 122 -4.30 -0.26 10.74
N GLY A 123 -5.17 0.27 9.88
CA GLY A 123 -6.21 1.22 10.26
C GLY A 123 -7.43 0.63 10.98
N LEU A 124 -7.51 -0.70 11.15
CA LEU A 124 -8.59 -1.33 11.91
C LEU A 124 -8.20 -1.38 13.39
N PHE A 125 -9.07 -0.85 14.24
CA PHE A 125 -8.92 -0.87 15.70
C PHE A 125 -10.00 -1.75 16.32
N VAL A 126 -9.61 -2.58 17.27
CA VAL A 126 -10.53 -3.37 18.11
C VAL A 126 -10.14 -3.11 19.56
N ASN A 127 -11.08 -2.58 20.36
CA ASN A 127 -10.85 -2.19 21.75
C ASN A 127 -9.62 -1.28 21.93
N GLY A 128 -9.47 -0.27 21.06
CA GLY A 128 -8.37 0.70 21.13
C GLY A 128 -7.01 0.20 20.63
N VAL A 129 -6.89 -1.06 20.19
CA VAL A 129 -5.64 -1.62 19.69
C VAL A 129 -5.73 -1.86 18.17
N GLN A 130 -4.65 -1.53 17.43
CA GLN A 130 -4.55 -1.87 16.02
C GLN A 130 -4.61 -3.39 15.83
N ALA A 131 -5.70 -3.88 15.25
CA ALA A 131 -6.00 -5.30 15.08
C ALA A 131 -5.93 -5.76 13.62
N GLY A 132 -5.54 -4.87 12.70
CA GLY A 132 -5.30 -5.21 11.30
C GLY A 132 -5.83 -4.15 10.35
N GLY A 133 -6.40 -4.59 9.23
CA GLY A 133 -6.89 -3.71 8.16
C GLY A 133 -6.40 -4.19 6.81
N ARG A 134 -5.87 -3.29 5.99
CA ARG A 134 -5.38 -3.62 4.64
C ARG A 134 -4.21 -4.61 4.66
N ILE A 135 -3.47 -4.69 5.76
CA ILE A 135 -2.39 -5.65 5.97
C ILE A 135 -2.86 -7.10 5.79
N THR A 136 -4.13 -7.40 6.11
CA THR A 136 -4.70 -8.73 5.95
C THR A 136 -4.75 -9.14 4.48
N TYR A 137 -5.12 -8.23 3.57
CA TYR A 137 -5.09 -8.49 2.13
C TYR A 137 -3.66 -8.71 1.64
N VAL A 138 -2.70 -7.90 2.08
CA VAL A 138 -1.29 -8.06 1.72
C VAL A 138 -0.77 -9.45 2.14
N ARG A 139 -1.07 -9.88 3.37
CA ARG A 139 -0.71 -11.21 3.88
C ARG A 139 -1.38 -12.32 3.06
N LEU A 140 -2.68 -12.20 2.79
CA LEU A 140 -3.42 -13.20 2.01
C LEU A 140 -2.86 -13.35 0.60
N PHE A 141 -2.64 -12.25 -0.11
CA PHE A 141 -2.03 -12.29 -1.45
C PHE A 141 -0.60 -12.83 -1.41
N SER A 142 0.18 -12.51 -0.37
CA SER A 142 1.53 -13.08 -0.19
C SER A 142 1.51 -14.59 -0.01
N PHE A 143 0.56 -15.12 0.78
CA PHE A 143 0.36 -16.56 0.92
C PHE A 143 -0.05 -17.20 -0.41
N VAL A 144 -1.01 -16.62 -1.13
CA VAL A 144 -1.44 -17.12 -2.45
C VAL A 144 -0.27 -17.15 -3.42
N ALA A 145 0.53 -16.08 -3.48
CA ALA A 145 1.71 -16.00 -4.33
C ALA A 145 2.74 -17.10 -3.97
N LEU A 146 2.98 -17.35 -2.68
CA LEU A 146 3.86 -18.42 -2.22
C LEU A 146 3.34 -19.80 -2.64
N PHE A 147 2.04 -20.07 -2.49
CA PHE A 147 1.44 -21.33 -2.93
C PHE A 147 1.58 -21.54 -4.44
N ILE A 148 1.28 -20.51 -5.25
CA ILE A 148 1.46 -20.57 -6.71
C ILE A 148 2.92 -20.84 -7.07
N MET A 149 3.87 -20.20 -6.38
CA MET A 149 5.29 -20.44 -6.57
C MET A 149 5.67 -21.89 -6.27
N ILE A 150 5.18 -22.47 -5.16
CA ILE A 150 5.43 -23.87 -4.80
C ILE A 150 4.87 -24.81 -5.88
N LEU A 151 3.64 -24.56 -6.35
CA LEU A 151 3.02 -25.36 -7.42
C LEU A 151 3.83 -25.29 -8.71
N ALA A 152 4.32 -24.11 -9.07
CA ALA A 152 5.21 -23.91 -10.22
C ALA A 152 6.52 -24.70 -10.06
N CYS A 153 7.15 -24.64 -8.88
CA CYS A 153 8.37 -25.40 -8.57
C CYS A 153 8.16 -26.92 -8.66
N ILE A 154 7.04 -27.44 -8.15
CA ILE A 154 6.70 -28.88 -8.24
C ILE A 154 6.50 -29.29 -9.70
N ASN A 155 5.76 -28.50 -10.47
CA ASN A 155 5.55 -28.76 -11.90
C ASN A 155 6.88 -28.77 -12.65
N PHE A 156 7.73 -27.80 -12.35
CA PHE A 156 9.05 -27.68 -12.94
C PHE A 156 9.95 -28.87 -12.59
N MET A 157 10.00 -29.30 -11.33
CA MET A 157 10.73 -30.52 -10.92
C MET A 157 10.22 -31.77 -11.66
N ASN A 158 8.91 -31.90 -11.84
CA ASN A 158 8.33 -33.03 -12.58
C ASN A 158 8.75 -33.01 -14.06
N LEU A 159 8.76 -31.83 -14.70
CA LEU A 159 9.24 -31.67 -16.08
C LEU A 159 10.75 -31.93 -16.21
N ALA A 160 11.55 -31.44 -15.26
CA ALA A 160 12.99 -31.69 -15.23
C ALA A 160 13.29 -33.20 -15.09
N THR A 161 12.57 -33.88 -14.20
CA THR A 161 12.66 -35.33 -14.00
C THR A 161 12.24 -36.10 -15.26
N ALA A 162 11.13 -35.73 -15.91
CA ALA A 162 10.69 -36.37 -17.16
C ALA A 162 11.71 -36.21 -18.30
N ARG A 163 12.44 -35.09 -18.35
CA ARG A 163 13.51 -34.84 -19.33
C ARG A 163 14.83 -35.52 -18.99
N ALA A 164 15.02 -35.98 -17.75
CA ALA A 164 16.26 -36.59 -17.28
C ALA A 164 16.69 -37.79 -18.15
N SER A 165 15.75 -38.62 -18.61
CA SER A 165 16.06 -39.78 -19.48
C SER A 165 16.72 -39.41 -20.81
N ARG A 166 16.38 -38.26 -21.40
CA ARG A 166 17.05 -37.77 -22.62
C ARG A 166 18.44 -37.22 -22.30
N ARG A 167 18.54 -36.41 -21.25
CA ARG A 167 19.81 -35.84 -20.78
C ARG A 167 20.80 -36.90 -20.31
N LEU A 168 20.34 -38.02 -19.74
CA LEU A 168 21.19 -39.14 -19.32
C LEU A 168 21.95 -39.76 -20.51
N LYS A 169 21.30 -39.89 -21.68
CA LYS A 169 21.98 -40.38 -22.89
C LYS A 169 23.05 -39.41 -23.37
N GLU A 170 22.73 -38.12 -23.40
CA GLU A 170 23.68 -37.06 -23.81
C GLU A 170 24.89 -36.95 -22.85
N ILE A 171 24.64 -36.96 -21.54
CA ILE A 171 25.68 -36.93 -20.51
C ILE A 171 26.53 -38.20 -20.58
N GLY A 172 25.92 -39.37 -20.84
CA GLY A 172 26.62 -40.64 -21.03
C GLY A 172 27.63 -40.58 -22.18
N VAL A 173 27.21 -40.09 -23.34
CA VAL A 173 28.09 -39.89 -24.51
C VAL A 173 29.19 -38.85 -24.23
N LYS A 174 28.87 -37.72 -23.59
CA LYS A 174 29.88 -36.71 -23.24
C LYS A 174 30.91 -37.23 -22.23
N LYS A 175 30.51 -38.05 -21.27
CA LYS A 175 31.43 -38.68 -20.30
C LYS A 175 32.39 -39.66 -20.96
N THR A 176 31.94 -40.46 -21.92
CA THR A 176 32.84 -41.38 -22.65
C THR A 176 33.81 -40.63 -23.55
N MET A 177 33.46 -39.41 -24.00
CA MET A 177 34.35 -38.49 -24.71
C MET A 177 35.28 -37.67 -23.79
N GLY A 178 35.31 -37.96 -22.48
CA GLY A 178 36.24 -37.33 -21.54
C GLY A 178 35.75 -36.03 -20.88
N ALA A 179 34.45 -35.69 -20.97
CA ALA A 179 33.92 -34.51 -20.31
C ALA A 179 34.01 -34.61 -18.78
N ALA A 180 34.59 -33.59 -18.14
CA ALA A 180 34.66 -33.50 -16.69
C ALA A 180 33.27 -33.30 -16.05
N ARG A 181 33.04 -33.89 -14.88
CA ARG A 181 31.77 -33.78 -14.12
C ARG A 181 31.38 -32.33 -13.85
N SER A 182 32.34 -31.47 -13.52
CA SER A 182 32.14 -30.04 -13.27
C SER A 182 31.60 -29.30 -14.50
N SER A 183 32.12 -29.61 -15.70
CA SER A 183 31.67 -29.00 -16.96
C SER A 183 30.21 -29.33 -17.27
N LEU A 184 29.77 -30.56 -16.99
CA LEU A 184 28.38 -30.98 -17.23
C LEU A 184 27.41 -30.32 -16.25
N ILE A 185 27.79 -30.20 -14.98
CA ILE A 185 26.99 -29.51 -13.96
C ILE A 185 26.89 -28.03 -14.28
N ALA A 186 28.02 -27.38 -14.62
CA ALA A 186 28.02 -25.96 -14.98
C ALA A 186 27.17 -25.68 -16.23
N GLN A 187 27.24 -26.54 -17.26
CA GLN A 187 26.39 -26.41 -18.44
C GLN A 187 24.91 -26.47 -18.08
N GLN A 188 24.50 -27.43 -17.23
CA GLN A 188 23.11 -27.57 -16.83
C GLN A 188 22.60 -26.37 -16.04
N ILE A 189 23.34 -25.92 -15.03
CA ILE A 189 22.98 -24.76 -14.21
C ILE A 189 22.89 -23.50 -15.09
N THR A 190 23.83 -23.33 -16.02
CA THR A 190 23.82 -22.18 -16.93
C THR A 190 22.61 -22.19 -17.86
N GLU A 191 22.26 -23.34 -18.44
CA GLU A 191 21.08 -23.48 -19.30
C GLU A 191 19.79 -23.20 -18.52
N SER A 192 19.65 -23.79 -17.33
CA SER A 192 18.50 -23.57 -16.44
C SER A 192 18.36 -22.11 -16.04
N LEU A 193 19.46 -21.47 -15.62
CA LEU A 193 19.47 -20.07 -15.20
C LEU A 193 19.17 -19.11 -16.35
N LEU A 194 19.67 -19.39 -17.56
CA LEU A 194 19.41 -18.59 -18.75
C LEU A 194 17.91 -18.64 -19.10
N ILE A 195 17.31 -19.83 -19.09
CA ILE A 195 15.87 -20.00 -19.33
C ILE A 195 15.04 -19.28 -18.26
N ALA A 196 15.41 -19.42 -16.98
CA ALA A 196 14.71 -18.76 -15.88
C ALA A 196 14.78 -17.22 -15.99
N THR A 197 15.95 -16.68 -16.35
CA THR A 197 16.16 -15.24 -16.55
C THR A 197 15.35 -14.71 -17.73
N LEU A 198 15.34 -15.42 -18.86
CA LEU A 198 14.50 -15.05 -20.01
C LEU A 198 13.00 -15.10 -19.66
N SER A 199 12.59 -16.09 -18.88
CA SER A 199 11.20 -16.22 -18.43
C SER A 199 10.80 -15.08 -17.49
N MET A 200 11.70 -14.66 -16.58
CA MET A 200 11.48 -13.48 -15.73
C MET A 200 11.31 -12.21 -16.57
N GLY A 201 12.17 -12.00 -17.57
CA GLY A 201 12.04 -10.86 -18.49
C GLY A 201 10.70 -10.86 -19.24
N LEU A 202 10.28 -12.03 -19.75
CA LEU A 202 8.98 -12.18 -20.40
C LEU A 202 7.81 -11.92 -19.44
N ALA A 203 7.88 -12.42 -18.20
CA ALA A 203 6.86 -12.18 -17.19
C ALA A 203 6.71 -10.70 -16.86
N ILE A 204 7.82 -9.97 -16.69
CA ILE A 204 7.79 -8.51 -16.46
C ILE A 204 7.17 -7.79 -17.66
N ALA A 205 7.54 -8.17 -18.89
CA ALA A 205 6.95 -7.59 -20.09
C ALA A 205 5.43 -7.83 -20.18
N LEU A 206 4.97 -9.03 -19.85
CA LEU A 206 3.54 -9.36 -19.81
C LEU A 206 2.80 -8.57 -18.73
N VAL A 207 3.38 -8.43 -17.53
CA VAL A 207 2.80 -7.63 -16.46
C VAL A 207 2.70 -6.16 -16.89
N ALA A 208 3.76 -5.60 -17.47
CA ALA A 208 3.76 -4.23 -17.97
C ALA A 208 2.70 -4.01 -19.07
N LEU A 209 2.50 -5.01 -19.95
CA LEU A 209 1.51 -4.95 -21.02
C LEU A 209 0.07 -5.04 -20.51
N LEU A 210 -0.19 -5.86 -19.50
CA LEU A 210 -1.54 -6.10 -18.94
C LEU A 210 -1.94 -5.09 -17.85
N MET A 211 -0.97 -4.40 -17.26
CA MET A 211 -1.18 -3.44 -16.17
C MET A 211 -2.16 -2.30 -16.52
N PRO A 212 -2.12 -1.65 -17.71
CA PRO A 212 -3.06 -0.58 -18.04
C PRO A 212 -4.52 -1.04 -18.02
N GLU A 213 -4.77 -2.24 -18.56
CA GLU A 213 -6.10 -2.85 -18.57
C GLU A 213 -6.55 -3.23 -17.17
N PHE A 214 -5.65 -3.77 -16.35
CA PHE A 214 -5.92 -4.06 -14.95
C PHE A 214 -6.26 -2.79 -14.17
N ASN A 215 -5.50 -1.71 -14.37
CA ASN A 215 -5.74 -0.39 -13.75
C ASN A 215 -7.09 0.18 -14.14
N ARG A 216 -7.47 0.05 -15.42
CA ARG A 216 -8.77 0.49 -15.94
C ARG A 216 -9.93 -0.26 -15.29
N ILE A 217 -9.83 -1.59 -15.15
CA ILE A 217 -10.89 -2.41 -14.57
C ILE A 217 -11.00 -2.18 -13.06
N THR A 218 -9.87 -2.03 -12.37
CA THR A 218 -9.85 -1.88 -10.90
C THR A 218 -9.99 -0.44 -10.43
N GLN A 219 -9.94 0.53 -11.35
CA GLN A 219 -9.89 1.97 -11.04
C GLN A 219 -8.76 2.26 -10.03
N LYS A 220 -7.58 1.68 -10.31
CA LYS A 220 -6.35 1.84 -9.52
C LYS A 220 -5.22 2.33 -10.40
N GLU A 221 -4.27 3.02 -9.80
CA GLU A 221 -3.04 3.46 -10.46
C GLU A 221 -1.87 2.62 -9.98
N LEU A 222 -1.81 1.36 -10.40
CA LEU A 222 -0.63 0.53 -10.15
C LEU A 222 0.45 0.90 -11.15
N VAL A 223 1.65 1.12 -10.65
CA VAL A 223 2.84 1.40 -11.46
C VAL A 223 3.93 0.41 -11.05
N LEU A 224 4.64 -0.15 -12.03
CA LEU A 224 5.88 -0.88 -11.79
C LEU A 224 6.94 0.11 -11.29
N THR A 225 7.06 0.22 -9.97
CA THR A 225 8.10 1.03 -9.36
C THR A 225 9.43 0.27 -9.35
N ALA A 226 10.53 0.97 -9.61
CA ALA A 226 11.87 0.41 -9.52
C ALA A 226 12.31 0.29 -8.05
N ASN A 227 11.60 -0.54 -7.28
CA ASN A 227 11.91 -0.77 -5.89
C ASN A 227 12.93 -1.91 -5.74
N TRP A 228 14.05 -1.65 -5.09
CA TRP A 228 15.08 -2.65 -4.81
C TRP A 228 14.54 -3.90 -4.09
N GLU A 229 13.57 -3.70 -3.20
CA GLU A 229 12.89 -4.77 -2.47
C GLU A 229 12.15 -5.76 -3.39
N LEU A 230 11.53 -5.24 -4.45
CA LEU A 230 10.85 -6.06 -5.46
C LEU A 230 11.86 -6.80 -6.33
N TRP A 231 12.91 -6.10 -6.79
CA TRP A 231 13.94 -6.70 -7.64
C TRP A 231 14.72 -7.80 -6.94
N ARG A 232 15.12 -7.63 -5.68
CA ARG A 232 15.78 -8.70 -4.92
C ARG A 232 14.88 -9.92 -4.73
N GLY A 233 13.57 -9.72 -4.54
CA GLY A 233 12.58 -10.80 -4.45
C GLY A 233 12.46 -11.59 -5.76
N LEU A 234 12.31 -10.89 -6.89
CA LEU A 234 12.22 -11.52 -8.22
C LEU A 234 13.51 -12.25 -8.60
N LEU A 235 14.66 -11.64 -8.35
CA LEU A 235 15.96 -12.28 -8.58
C LEU A 235 16.12 -13.52 -7.69
N GLY A 236 15.77 -13.43 -6.42
CA GLY A 236 15.79 -14.57 -5.49
C GLY A 236 14.91 -15.73 -5.97
N ALA A 237 13.67 -15.45 -6.37
CA ALA A 237 12.76 -16.46 -6.91
C ALA A 237 13.30 -17.11 -8.20
N THR A 238 13.85 -16.31 -9.10
CA THR A 238 14.42 -16.78 -10.38
C THR A 238 15.65 -17.65 -10.16
N LEU A 239 16.54 -17.26 -9.24
CA LEU A 239 17.72 -18.03 -8.86
C LEU A 239 17.32 -19.36 -8.21
N LEU A 240 16.35 -19.36 -7.30
CA LEU A 240 15.83 -20.57 -6.67
C LEU A 240 15.25 -21.53 -7.71
N ALA A 241 14.41 -21.02 -8.62
CA ALA A 241 13.84 -21.83 -9.70
C ALA A 241 14.91 -22.39 -10.64
N GLY A 242 15.91 -21.58 -11.03
CA GLY A 242 17.01 -21.98 -11.90
C GLY A 242 17.99 -22.96 -11.27
N LEU A 243 18.19 -22.92 -9.95
CA LEU A 243 19.05 -23.85 -9.21
C LEU A 243 18.37 -25.19 -8.89
N MET A 244 17.04 -25.19 -8.74
CA MET A 244 16.26 -26.40 -8.54
C MET A 244 16.12 -27.28 -9.80
N ALA A 245 16.64 -26.79 -10.94
CA ALA A 245 16.43 -27.30 -12.28
C ALA A 245 17.57 -28.15 -12.83
#